data_AF-A0A401ZD69-F1
#
_entry.id   AF-A0A401ZD69-F1
#
_cell.length_a   1.000
_cell.length_b   1.000
_cell.length_c   1.000
_cell.angle_alpha   90.00
_cell.angle_beta   90.00
_cell.angle_gamma   90.00
#
_symmetry.space_group_name_H-M   'P 1'
#
loop_
_entity.id
_entity.type
_entity.pdbx_description
1 polymer ?
#
loop_
_entity_poly.entity_id
_entity_poly.type
_entity_poly.pdbx_seq_one_letter_code
_entity_poly.pdbx_strand_id
1 'polypeptide(L)'
;MRKRELLPDNYHMAIVEIHQRFYPVLTSKDGQELTSFTELFWSTENSHGIPTALGPRHTTGLISFPTYADAINFCHRKREASKLCVQWEAEATRCEVYPERNAWYADEIQALTGEAPRIRRFSFEVQAIVTCKDGIVYGVDALTIDEAMIRLYESVAHGLSSEHTGEHQVMLLEALF
;
A
#
# COMPACT_ATOMS: atom_id res chain seq x y z
N MET A 1 -37.52 4.57 17.25
CA MET A 1 -36.80 4.62 15.96
C MET A 1 -35.38 4.13 16.20
N ARG A 2 -34.92 3.08 15.49
CA ARG A 2 -33.50 2.66 15.58
C ARG A 2 -32.65 3.79 15.00
N LYS A 3 -31.67 4.30 15.77
CA LYS A 3 -30.63 5.20 15.24
C LYS A 3 -30.06 4.52 14.00
N ARG A 4 -30.14 5.18 12.83
CA ARG A 4 -29.35 4.74 11.67
C ARG A 4 -27.90 4.83 12.11
N GLU A 5 -27.21 3.70 12.15
CA GLU A 5 -25.77 3.71 12.32
C GLU A 5 -25.17 4.51 11.16
N LEU A 6 -24.33 5.48 11.50
CA LEU A 6 -23.71 6.35 10.52
C LEU A 6 -22.44 5.67 10.01
N LEU A 7 -22.21 5.78 8.70
CA LEU A 7 -20.94 5.41 8.10
C LEU A 7 -19.82 6.28 8.69
N PRO A 8 -18.60 5.75 8.80
CA PRO A 8 -17.45 6.60 9.10
C PRO A 8 -17.23 7.64 7.99
N ASP A 9 -16.59 8.76 8.33
CA ASP A 9 -16.23 9.79 7.35
C ASP A 9 -15.46 9.18 6.17
N ASN A 10 -15.72 9.69 4.96
CA ASN A 10 -15.14 9.23 3.70
C ASN A 10 -15.54 7.81 3.26
N TYR A 11 -16.52 7.19 3.93
CA TYR A 11 -17.17 5.97 3.44
C TYR A 11 -18.54 6.29 2.86
N HIS A 12 -18.79 5.76 1.67
CA HIS A 12 -20.11 5.69 1.07
C HIS A 12 -20.55 4.23 0.90
N MET A 13 -21.83 4.03 0.64
CA MET A 13 -22.38 2.71 0.35
C MET A 13 -22.97 2.69 -1.04
N ALA A 14 -22.44 1.83 -1.90
CA ALA A 14 -23.07 1.50 -3.17
C ALA A 14 -23.99 0.28 -2.96
N ILE A 15 -25.18 0.35 -3.55
CA ILE A 15 -26.11 -0.78 -3.63
C ILE A 15 -26.19 -1.16 -5.10
N VAL A 16 -25.77 -2.38 -5.42
CA VAL A 16 -25.87 -2.90 -6.78
C VAL A 16 -27.12 -3.78 -6.87
N GLU A 17 -27.94 -3.56 -7.90
CA GLU A 17 -29.20 -4.29 -8.09
C GLU A 17 -28.98 -5.80 -8.20
N ILE A 18 -27.85 -6.22 -8.77
CA ILE A 18 -27.44 -7.62 -8.86
C ILE A 18 -27.15 -8.14 -7.44
N HIS A 19 -28.05 -9.01 -6.94
CA HIS A 19 -28.04 -9.64 -5.62
C HIS A 19 -28.31 -8.73 -4.40
N GLN A 20 -28.70 -7.47 -4.59
CA GLN A 20 -29.01 -6.51 -3.50
C GLN A 20 -27.93 -6.47 -2.40
N ARG A 21 -26.66 -6.40 -2.81
CA ARG A 21 -25.54 -6.39 -1.89
C ARG A 21 -25.07 -4.96 -1.62
N PHE A 22 -24.52 -4.77 -0.43
CA PHE A 22 -23.94 -3.52 0.05
C PHE A 22 -22.44 -3.52 -0.15
N TYR A 23 -21.93 -2.53 -0.88
CA TYR A 23 -20.52 -2.37 -1.19
C TYR A 23 -20.02 -1.07 -0.53
N PRO A 24 -19.23 -1.18 0.56
CA PRO A 24 -18.50 -0.05 1.07
C PRO A 24 -17.62 0.53 -0.03
N VAL A 25 -17.58 1.85 -0.15
CA VAL A 25 -16.65 2.53 -1.04
C VAL A 25 -15.98 3.68 -0.31
N LEU A 26 -14.67 3.85 -0.53
CA LEU A 26 -13.92 4.95 0.02
C LEU A 26 -13.95 6.13 -0.95
N THR A 27 -14.29 7.31 -0.45
CA THR A 27 -14.33 8.54 -1.25
C THR A 27 -13.32 9.56 -0.75
N SER A 28 -13.16 10.63 -1.53
CA SER A 28 -12.48 11.84 -1.10
C SER A 28 -13.21 12.47 0.09
N LYS A 29 -12.54 13.39 0.79
CA LYS A 29 -13.12 14.14 1.91
C LYS A 29 -14.39 14.90 1.52
N ASP A 30 -14.48 15.29 0.26
CA ASP A 30 -15.64 16.00 -0.29
C ASP A 30 -16.74 15.04 -0.79
N GLY A 31 -16.50 13.72 -0.73
CA GLY A 31 -17.44 12.68 -1.13
C GLY A 31 -17.63 12.55 -2.65
N GLN A 32 -16.90 13.33 -3.44
CA GLN A 32 -17.12 13.46 -4.89
C GLN A 32 -16.37 12.42 -5.72
N GLU A 33 -15.24 11.92 -5.22
CA GLU A 33 -14.36 11.04 -5.99
C GLU A 33 -14.09 9.75 -5.23
N LEU A 34 -14.06 8.63 -5.94
CA LEU A 34 -13.58 7.37 -5.38
C LEU A 34 -12.05 7.44 -5.27
N THR A 35 -11.53 7.31 -4.07
CA THR A 35 -10.08 7.50 -3.80
C THR A 35 -9.30 6.22 -3.94
N SER A 36 -9.90 5.06 -3.62
CA SER A 36 -9.24 3.77 -3.79
C SER A 36 -10.24 2.61 -3.76
N PHE A 37 -9.94 1.56 -4.52
CA PHE A 37 -10.60 0.26 -4.43
C PHE A 37 -9.79 -0.78 -3.66
N THR A 38 -8.49 -0.58 -3.42
CA THR A 38 -7.61 -1.62 -2.85
C THR A 38 -8.04 -2.08 -1.46
N GLU A 39 -8.57 -1.17 -0.64
CA GLU A 39 -9.11 -1.51 0.69
C GLU A 39 -10.41 -2.33 0.65
N LEU A 40 -11.03 -2.40 -0.53
CA LEU A 40 -12.31 -3.04 -0.80
C LEU A 40 -12.14 -4.42 -1.44
N PHE A 41 -10.93 -4.97 -1.51
CA PHE A 41 -10.69 -6.34 -1.97
C PHE A 41 -10.34 -7.25 -0.79
N TRP A 42 -10.83 -8.50 -0.83
CA TRP A 42 -10.56 -9.51 0.21
C TRP A 42 -9.10 -9.96 0.23
N SER A 43 -8.42 -9.93 -0.92
CA SER A 43 -6.99 -10.12 -1.02
C SER A 43 -6.41 -9.34 -2.20
N THR A 44 -5.19 -8.85 -2.02
CA THR A 44 -4.33 -8.34 -3.09
C THR A 44 -3.68 -9.50 -3.87
N GLU A 45 -4.09 -10.73 -3.65
CA GLU A 45 -3.47 -11.91 -4.27
C GLU A 45 -3.73 -11.98 -5.79
N ASN A 46 -4.81 -11.34 -6.27
CA ASN A 46 -5.01 -11.15 -7.71
C ASN A 46 -3.94 -10.21 -8.33
N SER A 47 -3.32 -9.30 -7.57
CA SER A 47 -2.17 -8.51 -8.04
C SER A 47 -0.88 -9.33 -8.15
N HIS A 48 -0.86 -10.58 -7.65
CA HIS A 48 0.27 -11.49 -7.73
C HIS A 48 -0.04 -12.79 -8.50
N GLY A 49 -1.14 -12.83 -9.26
CA GLY A 49 -1.49 -13.98 -10.11
C GLY A 49 -1.99 -15.22 -9.37
N ILE A 50 -2.34 -15.11 -8.08
CA ILE A 50 -2.95 -16.21 -7.33
C ILE A 50 -4.48 -16.10 -7.46
N PRO A 51 -5.16 -17.08 -8.09
CA PRO A 51 -6.60 -17.01 -8.30
C PRO A 51 -7.35 -17.04 -6.97
N THR A 52 -8.28 -16.08 -6.80
CA THR A 52 -9.10 -15.99 -5.59
C THR A 52 -9.91 -17.28 -5.37
N ALA A 53 -9.96 -17.79 -4.13
CA ALA A 53 -10.93 -18.82 -3.76
C ALA A 53 -12.36 -18.25 -3.87
N LEU A 54 -12.99 -18.45 -5.04
CA LEU A 54 -14.35 -18.03 -5.33
C LEU A 54 -15.35 -18.93 -4.60
N GLY A 55 -15.65 -18.61 -3.34
CA GLY A 55 -16.83 -19.14 -2.65
C GLY A 55 -18.11 -18.38 -3.06
N PRO A 56 -19.32 -18.89 -2.74
CA PRO A 56 -20.60 -18.23 -3.04
C PRO A 56 -20.79 -16.85 -2.36
N ARG A 57 -19.81 -16.42 -1.55
CA ARG A 57 -19.75 -15.11 -0.89
C ARG A 57 -18.78 -14.12 -1.56
N HIS A 58 -18.02 -14.53 -2.59
CA HIS A 58 -16.85 -13.81 -3.11
C HIS A 58 -16.89 -13.67 -4.65
N THR A 59 -18.01 -13.22 -5.20
CA THR A 59 -18.31 -13.26 -6.64
C THR A 59 -17.43 -12.37 -7.52
N THR A 60 -16.71 -11.38 -6.98
CA THR A 60 -15.98 -10.37 -7.78
C THR A 60 -14.62 -9.96 -7.20
N GLY A 61 -14.13 -10.63 -6.14
CA GLY A 61 -12.97 -10.19 -5.37
C GLY A 61 -13.23 -8.95 -4.48
N LEU A 62 -14.23 -8.14 -4.81
CA LEU A 62 -14.70 -7.01 -4.01
C LEU A 62 -15.46 -7.47 -2.76
N ILE A 63 -15.23 -6.74 -1.68
CA ILE A 63 -15.89 -6.93 -0.40
C ILE A 63 -17.31 -6.42 -0.50
N SER A 64 -18.27 -7.29 -0.20
CA SER A 64 -19.70 -6.97 -0.26
C SER A 64 -20.47 -7.72 0.82
N PHE A 65 -21.55 -7.10 1.30
CA PHE A 65 -22.31 -7.58 2.45
C PHE A 65 -23.77 -7.81 2.11
N PRO A 66 -24.40 -8.85 2.69
CA PRO A 66 -25.82 -9.12 2.52
C PRO A 66 -26.71 -8.13 3.29
N THR A 67 -26.17 -7.43 4.30
CA THR A 67 -26.91 -6.45 5.08
C THR A 67 -26.14 -5.13 5.21
N TYR A 68 -26.89 -4.03 5.34
CA TYR A 68 -26.32 -2.70 5.53
C TYR A 68 -25.57 -2.59 6.87
N ALA A 69 -26.06 -3.26 7.91
CA ALA A 69 -25.42 -3.26 9.23
C ALA A 69 -24.05 -3.95 9.20
N ASP A 70 -23.94 -5.08 8.50
CA ASP A 70 -22.64 -5.76 8.33
C ASP A 70 -21.65 -4.89 7.57
N ALA A 71 -22.13 -4.18 6.54
CA ALA A 71 -21.31 -3.26 5.76
C ALA A 71 -20.79 -2.08 6.60
N ILE A 72 -21.64 -1.48 7.44
CA ILE A 72 -21.24 -0.42 8.37
C ILE A 72 -20.19 -0.92 9.37
N ASN A 73 -20.43 -2.09 9.98
CA ASN A 73 -19.50 -2.68 10.94
C ASN A 73 -18.13 -2.93 10.31
N PHE A 74 -18.10 -3.38 9.07
CA PHE A 74 -16.85 -3.51 8.32
C PHE A 74 -16.15 -2.16 8.14
N CYS A 75 -16.86 -1.11 7.71
CA CYS A 75 -16.27 0.22 7.55
C CYS A 75 -15.67 0.76 8.85
N HIS A 76 -16.35 0.58 9.99
CA HIS A 76 -15.83 1.00 11.29
C HIS A 76 -14.57 0.22 11.67
N ARG A 77 -14.58 -1.11 11.56
CA ARG A 77 -13.39 -1.94 11.84
C ARG A 77 -12.21 -1.60 10.94
N LYS A 78 -12.46 -1.32 9.66
CA LYS A 78 -11.41 -0.88 8.73
C LYS A 78 -10.84 0.47 9.14
N ARG A 79 -11.69 1.44 9.46
CA ARG A 79 -11.22 2.75 9.96
C ARG A 79 -10.40 2.62 11.25
N GLU A 80 -10.84 1.78 12.18
CA GLU A 80 -10.08 1.48 13.41
C GLU A 80 -8.72 0.85 13.09
N ALA A 81 -8.68 -0.16 12.21
CA ALA A 81 -7.46 -0.80 11.77
C ALA A 81 -6.49 0.19 11.10
N SER A 82 -6.97 1.05 10.21
CA SER A 82 -6.13 2.07 9.56
C SER A 82 -5.56 3.07 10.58
N LYS A 83 -6.35 3.48 11.58
CA LYS A 83 -5.85 4.34 12.66
C LYS A 83 -4.78 3.65 13.50
N LEU A 84 -4.98 2.37 13.84
CA LEU A 84 -4.00 1.57 14.56
C LEU A 84 -2.72 1.38 13.76
N CYS A 85 -2.81 1.15 12.45
CA CYS A 85 -1.66 1.05 11.56
C CYS A 85 -0.82 2.32 11.59
N VAL A 86 -1.44 3.50 11.44
CA VAL A 86 -0.74 4.80 11.54
C VAL A 86 -0.08 5.00 12.91
N GLN A 87 -0.74 4.59 14.00
CA GLN A 87 -0.15 4.66 15.33
C GLN A 87 1.06 3.71 15.48
N TRP A 88 0.93 2.48 15.01
CA TRP A 88 2.03 1.51 15.02
C TRP A 88 3.20 1.95 14.16
N GLU A 89 2.97 2.56 13.00
CA GLU A 89 4.02 3.14 12.16
C GLU A 89 4.77 4.27 12.90
N ALA A 90 4.04 5.14 13.61
CA ALA A 90 4.64 6.20 14.40
C ALA A 90 5.48 5.65 15.55
N GLU A 91 4.99 4.64 16.28
CA GLU A 91 5.75 4.00 17.35
C GLU A 91 6.94 3.19 16.82
N ALA A 92 6.78 2.46 15.71
CA ALA A 92 7.87 1.72 15.07
C ALA A 92 9.01 2.66 14.64
N THR A 93 8.68 3.86 14.16
CA THR A 93 9.67 4.89 13.83
C THR A 93 10.42 5.38 15.09
N ARG A 94 9.76 5.46 16.25
CA ARG A 94 10.42 5.83 17.52
C ARG A 94 11.31 4.73 18.07
N CYS A 95 11.00 3.48 17.74
CA CYS A 95 11.77 2.30 18.13
C CYS A 95 12.88 1.96 17.14
N GLU A 96 13.12 2.82 16.15
CA GLU A 96 14.21 2.65 15.19
C GLU A 96 15.55 2.69 15.90
N VAL A 97 16.36 1.65 15.70
CA VAL A 97 17.58 1.44 16.49
C VAL A 97 18.73 2.32 16.00
N TYR A 98 18.76 2.65 14.69
CA TYR A 98 19.84 3.40 14.07
C TYR A 98 19.35 4.51 13.12
N PRO A 99 18.59 5.50 13.63
CA PRO A 99 17.96 6.52 12.81
C PRO A 99 18.96 7.40 12.05
N GLU A 100 20.13 7.69 12.64
CA GLU A 100 21.18 8.48 12.00
C GLU A 100 21.78 7.78 10.77
N ARG A 101 21.90 6.45 10.84
CA ARG A 101 22.40 5.65 9.71
C ARG A 101 21.40 5.61 8.57
N ASN A 102 20.11 5.47 8.88
CA ASN A 102 19.07 5.47 7.87
C ASN A 102 18.90 6.86 7.23
N ALA A 103 19.09 7.94 8.00
CA ALA A 103 19.18 9.28 7.46
C ALA A 103 20.37 9.42 6.49
N TRP A 104 21.54 8.90 6.85
CA TRP A 104 22.70 8.88 5.96
C TRP A 104 22.43 8.13 4.65
N TYR A 105 21.82 6.94 4.71
CA TYR A 105 21.43 6.22 3.49
C TYR A 105 20.42 6.99 2.64
N ALA A 106 19.46 7.69 3.27
CA ALA A 106 18.48 8.48 2.55
C ALA A 106 19.14 9.65 1.79
N ASP A 107 20.07 10.34 2.44
CA ASP A 107 20.84 11.43 1.84
C ASP A 107 21.72 10.93 0.68
N GLU A 108 22.39 9.80 0.84
CA GLU A 108 23.20 9.18 -0.22
C GLU A 108 22.36 8.74 -1.42
N ILE A 109 21.22 8.08 -1.17
CA ILE A 109 20.28 7.69 -2.24
C ILE A 109 19.77 8.94 -2.96
N GLN A 110 19.44 10.00 -2.24
CA GLN A 110 19.00 11.25 -2.84
C GLN A 110 20.11 11.92 -3.66
N ALA A 111 21.35 11.90 -3.19
CA ALA A 111 22.48 12.43 -3.94
C ALA A 111 22.70 11.66 -5.26
N LEU A 112 22.53 10.34 -5.23
CA LEU A 112 22.72 9.46 -6.38
C LEU A 112 21.57 9.53 -7.41
N THR A 113 20.32 9.60 -6.95
CA THR A 113 19.12 9.49 -7.81
C THR A 113 18.44 10.83 -8.09
N GLY A 114 18.79 11.86 -7.31
CA GLY A 114 18.14 13.16 -7.30
C GLY A 114 16.83 13.21 -6.50
N GLU A 115 16.36 12.09 -5.95
CA GLU A 115 15.08 11.96 -5.25
C GLU A 115 15.23 11.21 -3.92
N ALA A 116 14.48 11.63 -2.90
CA ALA A 116 14.52 10.95 -1.60
C ALA A 116 13.78 9.60 -1.66
N PRO A 117 14.29 8.55 -0.97
CA PRO A 117 13.60 7.28 -0.91
C PRO A 117 12.29 7.38 -0.12
N ARG A 118 11.31 6.56 -0.50
CA ARG A 118 10.01 6.42 0.15
C ARG A 118 9.93 5.07 0.85
N ILE A 119 9.54 5.09 2.12
CA ILE A 119 9.37 3.89 2.93
C ILE A 119 7.88 3.63 3.15
N ARG A 120 7.45 2.41 2.85
CA ARG A 120 6.11 1.89 3.17
C ARG A 120 6.26 0.73 4.13
N ARG A 121 5.50 0.78 5.22
CA ARG A 121 5.52 -0.28 6.24
C ARG A 121 4.23 -1.09 6.11
N PHE A 122 4.38 -2.38 6.01
CA PHE A 122 3.30 -3.35 6.06
C PHE A 122 3.42 -4.14 7.35
N SER A 123 2.41 -4.95 7.67
CA SER A 123 2.36 -5.71 8.92
C SER A 123 3.55 -6.66 9.13
N PHE A 124 4.23 -7.08 8.06
CA PHE A 124 5.31 -8.08 8.10
C PHE A 124 6.55 -7.71 7.30
N GLU A 125 6.53 -6.59 6.60
CA GLU A 125 7.62 -6.17 5.72
C GLU A 125 7.67 -4.65 5.59
N VAL A 126 8.84 -4.16 5.21
CA VAL A 126 9.13 -2.77 4.89
C VAL A 126 9.57 -2.73 3.44
N GLN A 127 8.85 -1.94 2.66
CA GLN A 127 9.18 -1.67 1.28
C GLN A 127 9.87 -0.31 1.18
N ALA A 128 11.03 -0.26 0.54
CA ALA A 128 11.78 0.95 0.25
C ALA A 128 11.88 1.15 -1.26
N ILE A 129 11.47 2.32 -1.75
CA ILE A 129 11.43 2.63 -3.19
C ILE A 129 12.03 4.01 -3.42
N VAL A 130 12.82 4.16 -4.48
CA VAL A 130 13.19 5.47 -5.04
C VAL A 130 12.91 5.49 -6.54
N THR A 131 12.40 6.61 -7.02
CA THR A 131 12.17 6.86 -8.45
C THR A 131 13.16 7.94 -8.88
N CYS A 132 14.13 7.57 -9.70
CA CYS A 132 15.12 8.47 -10.26
C CYS A 132 14.46 9.50 -11.20
N LYS A 133 15.16 10.61 -11.46
CA LYS A 133 14.67 11.67 -12.36
C LYS A 133 14.48 11.23 -13.82
N ASP A 134 15.21 10.21 -14.24
CA ASP A 134 15.07 9.56 -15.56
C ASP A 134 13.89 8.56 -15.62
N GLY A 135 13.19 8.35 -14.50
CA GLY A 135 12.05 7.45 -14.40
C GLY A 135 12.40 6.03 -13.99
N ILE A 136 13.67 5.69 -13.78
CA ILE A 136 14.07 4.37 -13.28
C ILE A 136 13.59 4.20 -11.84
N VAL A 137 13.04 3.04 -11.52
CA VAL A 137 12.52 2.72 -10.18
C VAL A 137 13.37 1.62 -9.56
N TYR A 138 13.96 1.92 -8.41
CA TYR A 138 14.59 0.92 -7.54
C TYR A 138 13.64 0.64 -6.38
N GLY A 139 13.40 -0.64 -6.11
CA GLY A 139 12.50 -1.08 -5.04
C GLY A 139 13.00 -2.35 -4.38
N VAL A 140 12.93 -2.40 -3.06
CA VAL A 140 13.30 -3.57 -2.25
C VAL A 140 12.30 -3.78 -1.13
N ASP A 141 12.08 -5.04 -0.77
CA ASP A 141 11.33 -5.44 0.41
C ASP A 141 12.29 -6.08 1.44
N ALA A 142 12.10 -5.76 2.72
CA ALA A 142 12.87 -6.31 3.83
C ALA A 142 12.02 -6.41 5.11
N LEU A 143 12.54 -7.05 6.15
CA LEU A 143 11.80 -7.19 7.41
C LEU A 143 11.89 -5.94 8.29
N THR A 144 12.91 -5.11 8.09
CA THR A 144 13.19 -3.92 8.89
C THR A 144 13.53 -2.73 8.01
N ILE A 145 13.38 -1.52 8.57
CA ILE A 145 13.75 -0.27 7.88
C ILE A 145 15.23 -0.27 7.54
N ASP A 146 16.09 -0.64 8.49
CA ASP A 146 17.54 -0.70 8.30
C ASP A 146 17.93 -1.60 7.14
N GLU A 147 17.39 -2.82 7.10
CA GLU A 147 17.65 -3.75 6.00
C GLU A 147 17.12 -3.20 4.67
N ALA A 148 15.95 -2.58 4.67
CA ALA A 148 15.37 -1.99 3.47
C ALA A 148 16.24 -0.83 2.94
N MET A 149 16.73 0.04 3.81
CA MET A 149 17.60 1.17 3.46
C MET A 149 18.96 0.72 2.92
N ILE A 150 19.59 -0.26 3.59
CA ILE A 150 20.87 -0.83 3.15
C ILE A 150 20.71 -1.44 1.74
N ARG A 151 19.71 -2.31 1.56
CA ARG A 151 19.49 -2.99 0.28
C ARG A 151 19.10 -2.03 -0.83
N LEU A 152 18.32 -0.98 -0.52
CA LEU A 152 17.96 0.03 -1.51
C LEU A 152 19.19 0.80 -1.98
N TYR A 153 20.06 1.22 -1.05
CA TYR A 153 21.32 1.87 -1.38
C TYR A 153 22.22 0.97 -2.24
N GLU A 154 22.40 -0.29 -1.86
CA GLU A 154 23.18 -1.27 -2.63
C GLU A 154 22.61 -1.46 -4.04
N SER A 155 21.29 -1.53 -4.18
CA SER A 155 20.60 -1.67 -5.46
C SER A 155 20.83 -0.46 -6.37
N VAL A 156 20.69 0.75 -5.84
CA VAL A 156 20.95 2.00 -6.57
C VAL A 156 22.42 2.11 -6.98
N ALA A 157 23.33 1.88 -6.04
CA ALA A 157 24.78 1.99 -6.29
C ALA A 157 25.25 0.97 -7.34
N HIS A 158 24.71 -0.26 -7.31
CA HIS A 158 25.01 -1.27 -8.32
C HIS A 158 24.43 -0.91 -9.68
N GLY A 159 23.17 -0.47 -9.75
CA GLY A 159 22.51 -0.07 -11.00
C GLY A 159 23.26 1.05 -11.73
N LEU A 160 23.63 2.10 -11.01
CA LEU A 160 24.40 3.23 -11.56
C LEU A 160 25.81 2.84 -12.00
N SER A 161 26.42 1.87 -11.32
CA SER A 161 27.73 1.33 -11.70
C SER A 161 27.64 0.52 -12.99
N SER A 162 26.60 -0.30 -13.15
CA SER A 162 26.35 -1.12 -14.34
C SER A 162 26.01 -0.27 -15.59
N GLU A 163 25.31 0.85 -15.42
CA GLU A 163 25.08 1.84 -16.48
C GLU A 163 26.37 2.54 -16.91
N HIS A 164 27.29 2.82 -15.98
CA HIS A 164 28.60 3.37 -16.32
C HIS A 164 29.53 2.36 -17.03
N THR A 165 29.31 1.06 -16.85
CA THR A 165 30.09 -0.01 -17.54
C THR A 165 29.43 -0.59 -18.79
N GLY A 166 28.24 -0.12 -19.19
CA GLY A 166 27.58 -0.55 -20.43
C GLY A 166 26.97 -1.95 -20.38
N GLU A 167 26.69 -2.49 -19.19
CA GLU A 167 25.97 -3.77 -19.04
C GLU A 167 24.52 -3.48 -18.63
N HIS A 168 23.66 -3.23 -19.62
CA HIS A 168 22.21 -3.15 -19.43
C HIS A 168 21.66 -4.55 -19.12
N GLN A 169 21.46 -4.89 -17.85
CA GLN A 169 20.42 -5.83 -17.45
C GLN A 169 19.13 -5.07 -17.22
N VAL A 170 18.35 -4.97 -18.29
CA VAL A 170 16.97 -4.48 -18.26
C VAL A 170 16.11 -5.50 -17.52
N MET A 171 15.84 -5.28 -16.23
CA MET A 171 14.63 -5.83 -15.59
C MET A 171 13.50 -4.84 -15.81
N LEU A 172 12.80 -5.02 -16.93
CA LEU A 172 11.49 -4.42 -17.18
C LEU A 172 10.53 -4.87 -16.08
N LEU A 173 10.20 -3.97 -15.16
CA LEU A 173 8.94 -4.01 -14.42
C LEU A 173 7.80 -3.66 -15.39
N GLU A 174 7.54 -4.53 -16.36
CA GLU A 174 6.26 -4.55 -17.05
C GLU A 174 5.24 -5.22 -16.13
N ALA A 175 4.50 -4.43 -15.35
CA ALA A 175 3.07 -4.64 -15.09
C ALA A 175 2.57 -3.66 -14.00
N LEU A 176 2.21 -2.44 -14.40
CA LEU A 176 1.23 -1.63 -13.68
C LEU A 176 0.30 -0.95 -14.67
N PHE A 177 -0.60 -1.74 -15.27
CA PHE A 177 -1.90 -1.31 -15.78
C PHE A 177 -2.93 -2.41 -15.50
#